data_AF-A0A8X6ST80-F1
#
_entry.id   AF-A0A8X6ST80-F1
#
_cell.length_a   1.000
_cell.length_b   1.000
_cell.length_c   1.000
_cell.angle_alpha   90.00
_cell.angle_beta   90.00
_cell.angle_gamma   90.00
#
_symmetry.space_group_name_H-M   'P 1'
#
loop_
_entity.id
_entity.type
_entity.pdbx_description
1 polymer ?
#
loop_
_entity_poly.entity_id
_entity_poly.type
_entity_poly.pdbx_seq_one_letter_code
_entity_poly.pdbx_strand_id
1 'polypeptide(L)'
;MEEAVLCRSPSEIRELFAILICTCGLSNPLQLWDKYKVALSEDILHRFEKMDQVNNDLCLNEALIHIEDKIIRISGKKLSDFDTQVSETEPCLLPEQKDIYNKILQRVELEKIRKNRNVELAVASSGIAATFLSGGSTAHSVFKLPLNLASEETPTCNMSKNSARGALLQQCKLIVWNECTMSHKRAIEALDRCLQDIQNNPKLMGGVVVLLAGDFR
;
A
#
# COMPACT_ATOMS: atom_id res chain seq x y z
N MET A 1 -2.06 -28.50 6.07
CA MET A 1 -2.70 -27.73 4.99
C MET A 1 -2.96 -28.58 3.74
N GLU A 2 -2.06 -29.49 3.35
CA GLU A 2 -2.27 -30.41 2.21
C GLU A 2 -3.63 -31.13 2.21
N GLU A 3 -4.01 -31.76 3.33
CA GLU A 3 -5.32 -32.43 3.45
C GLU A 3 -6.51 -31.46 3.43
N ALA A 4 -6.32 -30.24 3.97
CA ALA A 4 -7.38 -29.23 4.01
C ALA A 4 -7.69 -28.71 2.60
N VAL A 5 -6.69 -28.57 1.74
CA VAL A 5 -6.87 -28.15 0.34
C VAL A 5 -7.73 -29.13 -0.45
N LEU A 6 -7.69 -30.43 -0.11
CA LEU A 6 -8.46 -31.47 -0.80
C LEU A 6 -9.92 -31.55 -0.34
N CYS A 7 -10.22 -31.09 0.86
CA CYS A 7 -11.49 -31.42 1.55
C CYS A 7 -12.26 -30.21 2.07
N ARG A 8 -11.73 -28.99 1.93
CA ARG A 8 -12.30 -27.77 2.52
C ARG A 8 -12.44 -26.66 1.50
N SER A 9 -13.35 -25.73 1.79
CA SER A 9 -13.54 -24.54 0.98
C SER A 9 -12.35 -23.57 1.13
N PRO A 10 -12.04 -22.75 0.11
CA PRO A 10 -10.99 -21.73 0.20
C PRO A 10 -11.11 -20.79 1.41
N SER A 11 -12.32 -20.50 1.87
CA SER A 11 -12.56 -19.73 3.10
C SER A 11 -12.07 -20.44 4.37
N GLU A 12 -12.32 -21.74 4.49
CA GLU A 12 -11.84 -22.57 5.62
C GLU A 12 -10.33 -22.78 5.54
N ILE A 13 -9.75 -22.88 4.33
CA ILE A 13 -8.30 -22.98 4.13
C ILE A 13 -7.62 -21.66 4.58
N ARG A 14 -8.21 -20.50 4.25
CA ARG A 14 -7.74 -19.19 4.74
C ARG A 14 -7.83 -19.07 6.26
N GLU A 15 -8.81 -19.71 6.89
CA GLU A 15 -8.94 -19.76 8.35
C GLU A 15 -7.88 -20.62 9.01
N LEU A 16 -7.65 -21.81 8.46
CA LEU A 16 -6.56 -22.67 8.92
C LEU A 16 -5.20 -21.97 8.76
N PHE A 17 -5.00 -21.25 7.66
CA PHE A 17 -3.81 -20.44 7.43
C PHE A 17 -3.62 -19.35 8.50
N ALA A 18 -4.69 -18.61 8.83
CA ALA A 18 -4.68 -17.60 9.88
C ALA A 18 -4.38 -18.21 11.27
N ILE A 19 -5.01 -19.35 11.61
CA ILE A 19 -4.73 -20.08 12.85
C ILE A 19 -3.26 -20.47 12.91
N LEU A 20 -2.71 -21.10 11.86
CA LEU A 20 -1.31 -21.52 11.83
C LEU A 20 -0.33 -20.35 12.03
N ILE A 21 -0.63 -19.17 11.46
CA ILE A 21 0.14 -17.95 11.70
C ILE A 21 0.05 -17.52 13.17
N CYS A 22 -1.15 -17.48 13.74
CA CYS A 22 -1.37 -17.00 15.11
C CYS A 22 -0.85 -17.96 16.18
N THR A 23 -0.91 -19.27 15.96
CA THR A 23 -0.75 -20.26 17.04
C THR A 23 0.49 -21.14 16.89
N CYS A 24 1.03 -21.31 15.68
CA CYS A 24 2.03 -22.35 15.40
C CYS A 24 3.45 -21.83 15.13
N GLY A 25 3.71 -20.52 15.24
CA GLY A 25 5.07 -19.98 15.14
C GLY A 25 5.81 -20.43 13.87
N LEU A 26 5.12 -20.37 12.72
CA LEU A 26 5.62 -20.90 11.44
C LEU A 26 7.00 -20.36 11.08
N SER A 27 8.00 -21.23 10.94
CA SER A 27 9.36 -20.82 10.59
C SER A 27 9.46 -20.10 9.24
N ASN A 28 8.56 -20.43 8.29
CA ASN A 28 8.52 -19.78 6.98
C ASN A 28 7.08 -19.68 6.41
N PRO A 29 6.33 -18.62 6.75
CA PRO A 29 4.97 -18.42 6.25
C PRO A 29 4.93 -18.01 4.77
N LEU A 30 6.01 -17.49 4.20
CA LEU A 30 6.09 -17.18 2.76
C LEU A 30 6.08 -18.44 1.91
N GLN A 31 6.92 -19.42 2.26
CA GLN A 31 6.96 -20.69 1.55
C GLN A 31 5.59 -21.38 1.61
N LEU A 32 4.89 -21.22 2.73
CA LEU A 32 3.55 -21.72 2.92
C LEU A 32 2.52 -20.97 2.05
N TRP A 33 2.59 -19.64 2.01
CA TRP A 33 1.79 -18.83 1.09
C TRP A 33 2.05 -19.22 -0.36
N ASP A 34 3.29 -19.24 -0.83
CA ASP A 34 3.62 -19.56 -2.22
C ASP A 34 3.15 -20.95 -2.65
N LYS A 35 3.18 -21.91 -1.71
CA LYS A 35 2.69 -23.28 -1.95
C LYS A 35 1.16 -23.34 -2.09
N TYR A 36 0.41 -22.52 -1.37
CA TYR A 36 -1.06 -22.67 -1.26
C TYR A 36 -1.86 -21.46 -1.77
N LYS A 37 -1.22 -20.41 -2.27
CA LYS A 37 -1.87 -19.15 -2.71
C LYS A 37 -2.95 -19.34 -3.77
N VAL A 38 -2.80 -20.33 -4.65
CA VAL A 38 -3.79 -20.68 -5.67
C VAL A 38 -5.05 -21.25 -5.01
N ALA A 39 -4.91 -22.23 -4.12
CA ALA A 39 -6.02 -22.81 -3.38
C ALA A 39 -6.71 -21.79 -2.44
N LEU A 40 -5.94 -20.86 -1.87
CA LEU A 40 -6.46 -19.79 -1.00
C LEU A 40 -7.27 -18.73 -1.76
N SER A 41 -7.10 -18.62 -3.08
CA SER A 41 -7.73 -17.61 -3.94
C SER A 41 -8.68 -18.19 -4.99
N GLU A 42 -8.90 -19.51 -5.00
CA GLU A 42 -9.69 -20.21 -6.02
C GLU A 42 -11.14 -19.69 -6.12
N ASP A 43 -11.80 -19.49 -4.98
CA ASP A 43 -13.18 -18.95 -4.93
C ASP A 43 -13.26 -17.49 -5.41
N ILE A 44 -12.17 -16.74 -5.20
CA ILE A 44 -12.04 -15.37 -5.67
C ILE A 44 -11.82 -15.38 -7.18
N LEU A 45 -10.92 -16.21 -7.70
CA LEU A 45 -10.64 -16.35 -9.13
C LEU A 45 -11.91 -16.68 -9.91
N HIS A 46 -12.67 -17.68 -9.46
CA HIS A 46 -13.94 -18.05 -10.11
C HIS A 46 -15.00 -16.94 -10.11
N ARG A 47 -14.96 -16.05 -9.11
CA ARG A 47 -15.85 -14.88 -9.06
C ARG A 47 -15.40 -13.80 -10.03
N PHE A 48 -14.09 -13.58 -10.20
CA PHE A 48 -13.54 -12.61 -11.15
C PHE A 48 -13.63 -13.06 -12.61
N GLU A 49 -13.51 -14.36 -12.88
CA GLU A 49 -13.76 -14.95 -14.21
C GLU A 49 -15.17 -14.67 -14.71
N LYS A 50 -16.17 -14.70 -13.81
CA LYS A 50 -17.56 -14.33 -14.16
C LYS A 50 -17.76 -12.84 -14.46
N MET A 51 -16.81 -11.98 -14.07
CA MET A 51 -16.86 -10.53 -14.25
C MET A 51 -15.96 -10.04 -15.39
N ASP A 52 -15.35 -10.95 -16.17
CA ASP A 52 -14.44 -10.65 -17.30
C ASP A 52 -13.24 -9.76 -16.89
N GLN A 53 -12.82 -9.85 -15.62
CA GLN A 53 -11.73 -9.10 -15.01
C GLN A 53 -10.71 -10.06 -14.40
N VAL A 54 -10.11 -10.93 -15.21
CA VAL A 54 -9.10 -11.88 -14.73
C VAL A 54 -7.77 -11.15 -14.53
N ASN A 55 -7.50 -10.76 -13.29
CA ASN A 55 -6.19 -10.36 -12.83
C ASN A 55 -5.78 -11.26 -11.67
N ASN A 56 -4.84 -12.18 -11.93
CA ASN A 56 -4.36 -13.16 -10.95
C ASN A 56 -3.78 -12.47 -9.71
N ASP A 57 -3.11 -11.33 -9.88
CA ASP A 57 -2.56 -10.57 -8.75
C ASP A 57 -3.68 -10.03 -7.86
N LEU A 58 -4.78 -9.58 -8.45
CA LEU A 58 -5.95 -9.08 -7.72
C LEU A 58 -6.63 -10.18 -6.89
N CYS A 59 -6.70 -11.39 -7.44
CA CYS A 59 -7.28 -12.55 -6.75
C CYS A 59 -6.45 -12.96 -5.53
N LEU A 60 -5.13 -12.98 -5.70
CA LEU A 60 -4.17 -13.26 -4.63
C LEU A 60 -4.23 -12.19 -3.53
N ASN A 61 -4.39 -10.93 -3.90
CA ASN A 61 -4.48 -9.81 -2.95
C ASN A 61 -5.77 -9.84 -2.14
N GLU A 62 -6.91 -10.13 -2.76
CA GLU A 62 -8.19 -10.27 -2.03
C GLU A 62 -8.16 -11.46 -1.05
N ALA A 63 -7.43 -12.54 -1.39
CA ALA A 63 -7.22 -13.64 -0.47
C ALA A 63 -6.42 -13.22 0.77
N LEU A 64 -5.41 -12.36 0.61
CA LEU A 64 -4.62 -11.82 1.72
C LEU A 64 -5.46 -10.94 2.66
N ILE A 65 -6.36 -10.11 2.12
CA ILE A 65 -7.27 -9.28 2.93
C ILE A 65 -8.19 -10.16 3.79
N HIS A 66 -8.76 -11.21 3.21
CA HIS A 66 -9.61 -12.14 3.95
C HIS A 66 -8.83 -12.91 5.04
N ILE A 67 -7.55 -13.19 4.81
CA ILE A 67 -6.67 -13.80 5.83
C ILE A 67 -6.42 -12.81 6.97
N GLU A 68 -6.13 -11.55 6.67
CA GLU A 68 -5.93 -10.49 7.66
C GLU A 68 -7.17 -10.33 8.57
N ASP A 69 -8.37 -10.24 7.99
CA ASP A 69 -9.62 -10.15 8.74
C ASP A 69 -9.82 -11.34 9.69
N LYS A 70 -9.41 -12.54 9.26
CA LYS A 70 -9.47 -13.75 10.10
C LYS A 70 -8.44 -13.72 11.22
N ILE A 71 -7.21 -13.26 10.96
CA ILE A 71 -6.18 -13.09 11.99
C ILE A 71 -6.65 -12.11 13.07
N ILE A 72 -7.27 -10.98 12.66
CA ILE A 72 -7.82 -9.99 13.59
C ILE A 72 -8.93 -10.61 14.45
N ARG A 73 -9.82 -11.41 13.85
CA ARG A 73 -10.90 -12.11 14.57
C ARG A 73 -10.38 -13.16 15.56
N ILE A 74 -9.33 -13.89 15.20
CA ILE A 74 -8.79 -14.99 16.02
C ILE A 74 -7.94 -14.44 17.17
N SER A 75 -7.08 -13.47 16.91
CA SER A 75 -6.12 -12.95 17.90
C SER A 75 -6.66 -11.77 18.71
N GLY A 76 -7.75 -11.12 18.26
CA GLY A 76 -8.28 -9.89 18.85
C GLY A 76 -7.36 -8.67 18.74
N LYS A 77 -6.19 -8.85 18.14
CA LYS A 77 -5.16 -7.84 17.93
C LYS A 77 -5.19 -7.42 16.46
N LYS A 78 -5.06 -6.11 16.20
CA LYS A 78 -4.69 -5.69 14.85
C LYS A 78 -3.26 -6.14 14.59
N LEU A 79 -2.92 -6.43 13.34
CA LEU A 79 -1.56 -6.81 12.96
C LEU A 79 -0.52 -5.75 13.42
N SER A 80 -0.92 -4.48 13.50
CA SER A 80 -0.17 -3.36 14.07
C SER A 80 0.11 -3.46 15.58
N ASP A 81 -0.73 -4.17 16.34
CA ASP A 81 -0.60 -4.28 17.81
C ASP A 81 0.45 -5.31 18.23
N PHE A 82 0.94 -6.12 17.28
CA PHE A 82 2.13 -6.97 17.48
C PHE A 82 3.44 -6.16 17.47
N ASP A 83 3.39 -4.87 17.11
CA ASP A 83 4.55 -3.98 17.07
C ASP A 83 4.86 -3.31 18.43
N THR A 84 3.97 -3.39 19.43
CA THR A 84 4.07 -2.56 20.65
C THR A 84 4.26 -3.30 21.97
N GLN A 85 4.50 -4.62 21.98
CA GLN A 85 4.89 -5.31 23.23
C GLN A 85 6.34 -5.80 23.16
N VAL A 86 7.24 -4.91 23.59
CA VAL A 86 8.46 -5.34 24.27
C VAL A 86 8.03 -5.83 25.65
N SER A 87 7.78 -7.13 25.79
CA SER A 87 7.73 -7.79 27.08
C SER A 87 8.15 -9.25 26.90
N GLU A 88 9.02 -9.71 27.80
CA GLU A 88 9.97 -10.83 27.64
C GLU A 88 9.36 -12.23 27.62
N THR A 89 8.07 -12.42 27.33
CA THR A 89 7.44 -13.74 27.39
C THR A 89 6.33 -13.89 26.36
N GLU A 90 6.68 -14.13 25.08
CA GLU A 90 5.94 -14.93 24.07
C GLU A 90 6.48 -14.66 22.65
N PRO A 91 6.37 -15.63 21.71
CA PRO A 91 7.30 -15.76 20.59
C PRO A 91 7.20 -14.58 19.62
N CYS A 92 8.26 -13.80 19.58
CA CYS A 92 8.48 -12.69 18.68
C CYS A 92 8.58 -13.18 17.22
N LEU A 93 7.87 -12.51 16.31
CA LEU A 93 8.01 -12.77 14.88
C LEU A 93 9.47 -12.50 14.47
N LEU A 94 10.11 -13.52 13.89
CA LEU A 94 11.47 -13.48 13.38
C LEU A 94 11.62 -12.33 12.36
N PRO A 95 12.82 -11.71 12.23
CA PRO A 95 13.07 -10.61 11.29
C PRO A 95 12.61 -10.91 9.85
N GLU A 96 12.68 -12.16 9.43
CA GLU A 96 12.21 -12.62 8.12
C GLU A 96 10.68 -12.57 8.00
N GLN A 97 9.94 -12.85 9.08
CA GLN A 97 8.48 -12.72 9.13
C GLN A 97 8.02 -11.26 9.07
N LYS A 98 8.87 -10.32 9.54
CA LYS A 98 8.62 -8.87 9.42
C LYS A 98 8.74 -8.34 7.99
N ASP A 99 9.65 -8.88 7.17
CA ASP A 99 9.76 -8.47 5.76
C ASP A 99 8.51 -8.92 4.95
N ILE A 100 8.01 -10.09 5.28
CA ILE A 100 6.79 -10.69 4.71
C ILE A 100 5.58 -9.85 5.09
N TYR A 101 5.48 -9.50 6.37
CA TYR A 101 4.46 -8.63 6.92
C TYR A 101 4.45 -7.26 6.22
N ASN A 102 5.60 -6.60 6.10
CA ASN A 102 5.69 -5.30 5.45
C ASN A 102 5.35 -5.38 3.95
N LYS A 103 5.73 -6.45 3.25
CA LYS A 103 5.30 -6.68 1.85
C LYS A 103 3.80 -6.89 1.73
N ILE A 104 3.18 -7.60 2.67
CA ILE A 104 1.73 -7.83 2.68
C ILE A 104 0.99 -6.53 2.99
N LEU A 105 1.42 -5.78 4.02
CA LEU A 105 0.83 -4.50 4.40
C LEU A 105 0.94 -3.50 3.25
N GLN A 106 2.12 -3.37 2.65
CA GLN A 106 2.37 -2.48 1.52
C GLN A 106 1.52 -2.87 0.30
N ARG A 107 1.32 -4.17 0.03
CA ARG A 107 0.42 -4.62 -1.04
C ARG A 107 -1.06 -4.38 -0.70
N VAL A 108 -1.52 -4.62 0.53
CA VAL A 108 -2.90 -4.38 0.95
C VAL A 108 -3.26 -2.89 0.92
N GLU A 109 -2.32 -2.03 1.33
CA GLU A 109 -2.47 -0.58 1.27
C GLU A 109 -2.57 -0.10 -0.18
N LEU A 110 -1.66 -0.58 -1.05
CA LEU A 110 -1.69 -0.32 -2.50
C LEU A 110 -2.95 -0.87 -3.19
N GLU A 111 -3.66 -1.84 -2.62
CA GLU A 111 -4.84 -2.47 -3.24
C GLU A 111 -6.19 -1.88 -2.79
N LYS A 112 -6.29 -1.36 -1.56
CA LYS A 112 -7.38 -0.43 -1.18
C LYS A 112 -7.42 0.79 -2.11
N ILE A 113 -6.25 1.14 -2.58
CA ILE A 113 -5.95 2.20 -3.52
C ILE A 113 -6.34 1.76 -4.95
N ARG A 114 -5.81 0.63 -5.46
CA ARG A 114 -6.01 0.11 -6.85
C ARG A 114 -7.41 -0.41 -7.21
N LYS A 115 -8.26 -0.77 -6.25
CA LYS A 115 -9.64 -1.25 -6.55
C LYS A 115 -10.50 -0.19 -7.25
N ASN A 116 -10.07 1.07 -7.29
CA ASN A 116 -10.55 2.03 -8.27
C ASN A 116 -9.53 2.15 -9.39
N ARG A 117 -9.93 2.02 -10.66
CA ARG A 117 -9.14 2.45 -11.83
C ARG A 117 -8.91 3.97 -11.82
N ASN A 118 -8.20 4.43 -10.80
CA ASN A 118 -7.78 5.80 -10.60
C ASN A 118 -6.31 5.82 -10.93
N VAL A 119 -5.88 6.77 -11.76
CA VAL A 119 -4.45 6.95 -11.99
C VAL A 119 -3.83 7.25 -10.62
N GLU A 120 -2.84 6.46 -10.24
CA GLU A 120 -2.17 6.51 -8.94
C GLU A 120 -0.72 6.89 -9.15
N LEU A 121 -0.28 7.88 -8.37
CA LEU A 121 1.08 8.39 -8.46
C LEU A 121 1.79 8.16 -7.13
N ALA A 122 2.80 7.29 -7.14
CA ALA A 122 3.67 7.06 -5.99
C ALA A 122 4.97 7.87 -6.12
N VAL A 123 5.29 8.65 -5.10
CA VAL A 123 6.50 9.49 -5.02
C VAL A 123 7.17 9.35 -3.66
N ALA A 124 8.46 9.69 -3.58
CA ALA A 124 9.18 9.74 -2.32
C ALA A 124 9.98 11.05 -2.15
N SER A 125 10.30 11.43 -0.92
CA SER A 125 11.12 12.63 -0.66
C SER A 125 12.59 12.45 -1.08
N SER A 126 13.15 11.24 -0.97
CA SER A 126 14.55 10.93 -1.33
C SER A 126 14.65 9.94 -2.50
N GLY A 127 15.76 10.00 -3.24
CA GLY A 127 16.02 9.07 -4.35
C GLY A 127 16.16 7.61 -3.89
N ILE A 128 16.73 7.40 -2.70
CA ILE A 128 16.87 6.07 -2.09
C ILE A 128 15.47 5.51 -1.79
N ALA A 129 14.60 6.29 -1.13
CA ALA A 129 13.22 5.89 -0.86
C ALA A 129 12.40 5.66 -2.14
N ALA A 130 12.65 6.44 -3.20
CA ALA A 130 12.00 6.25 -4.49
C ALA A 130 12.36 4.89 -5.13
N THR A 131 13.53 4.33 -4.87
CA THR A 131 13.97 3.03 -5.42
C THR A 131 13.06 1.88 -4.97
N PHE A 132 12.42 2.03 -3.80
CA PHE A 132 11.49 1.04 -3.24
C PHE A 132 10.07 1.14 -3.83
N LEU A 133 9.79 2.17 -4.63
CA LEU A 133 8.53 2.30 -5.35
C LEU A 133 8.71 1.77 -6.78
N SER A 134 7.76 0.96 -7.28
CA SER A 134 7.80 0.46 -8.66
C SER A 134 7.69 1.63 -9.65
N GLY A 135 8.76 1.90 -10.42
CA GLY A 135 8.83 3.09 -11.28
C GLY A 135 9.04 4.40 -10.50
N GLY A 136 9.53 4.30 -9.27
CA GLY A 136 9.57 5.39 -8.32
C GLY A 136 10.37 6.59 -8.78
N SER A 137 9.85 7.76 -8.42
CA SER A 137 10.46 9.05 -8.69
C SER A 137 10.38 9.92 -7.44
N THR A 138 11.28 10.88 -7.32
CA THR A 138 11.23 11.81 -6.18
C THR A 138 10.12 12.83 -6.37
N ALA A 139 9.47 13.25 -5.29
CA ALA A 139 8.43 14.29 -5.33
C ALA A 139 8.95 15.59 -5.98
N HIS A 140 10.20 15.97 -5.71
CA HIS A 140 10.89 17.08 -6.39
C HIS A 140 10.92 16.91 -7.91
N SER A 141 11.25 15.73 -8.40
CA SER A 141 11.39 15.48 -9.84
C SER A 141 10.03 15.46 -10.56
N VAL A 142 9.01 14.95 -9.88
CA VAL A 142 7.65 14.75 -10.42
C VAL A 142 6.86 16.05 -10.40
N PHE A 143 6.82 16.74 -9.27
CA PHE A 143 6.06 17.97 -9.10
C PHE A 143 6.84 19.22 -9.51
N LYS A 144 8.14 19.10 -9.82
CA LYS A 144 8.99 20.26 -10.14
C LYS A 144 8.96 21.30 -9.02
N LEU A 145 9.11 20.81 -7.78
CA LEU A 145 9.20 21.67 -6.60
C LEU A 145 10.43 22.59 -6.72
N PRO A 146 10.33 23.85 -6.28
CA PRO A 146 11.46 24.76 -6.25
C PRO A 146 12.53 24.25 -5.27
N LEU A 147 13.80 24.54 -5.55
CA LEU A 147 14.91 24.13 -4.69
C LEU A 147 14.95 24.96 -3.40
N ASN A 148 14.61 26.25 -3.48
CA ASN A 148 14.68 27.18 -2.36
C ASN A 148 13.30 27.38 -1.71
N LEU A 149 12.73 26.32 -1.16
CA LEU A 149 11.44 26.36 -0.45
C LEU A 149 11.44 27.31 0.75
N ALA A 150 12.61 27.57 1.35
CA ALA A 150 12.75 28.42 2.54
C ALA A 150 12.73 29.93 2.24
N SER A 151 13.16 30.37 1.05
CA SER A 151 13.22 31.81 0.70
C SER A 151 11.97 32.32 0.00
N GLU A 152 11.19 31.44 -0.62
CA GLU A 152 9.95 31.81 -1.30
C GLU A 152 8.76 31.76 -0.33
N GLU A 153 8.02 32.86 -0.26
CA GLU A 153 6.85 33.00 0.62
C GLU A 153 5.67 32.16 0.12
N THR A 154 5.55 31.98 -1.20
CA THR A 154 4.48 31.20 -1.85
C THR A 154 5.04 30.27 -2.95
N PRO A 155 5.83 29.24 -2.60
CA PRO A 155 6.46 28.38 -3.61
C PRO A 155 5.41 27.66 -4.45
N THR A 156 5.66 27.53 -5.74
CA THR A 156 4.76 26.86 -6.68
C THR A 156 5.49 25.76 -7.45
N CYS A 157 4.77 24.70 -7.79
CA CYS A 157 5.29 23.65 -8.65
C CYS A 157 5.44 24.18 -10.08
N ASN A 158 6.63 24.08 -10.66
CA ASN A 158 6.86 24.54 -12.04
C ASN A 158 6.38 23.49 -13.06
N MET A 159 5.06 23.32 -13.16
CA MET A 159 4.42 22.31 -13.98
C MET A 159 3.21 22.89 -14.71
N SER A 160 3.18 22.71 -16.03
CA SER A 160 2.05 23.14 -16.85
C SER A 160 1.00 22.04 -16.96
N LYS A 161 -0.29 22.43 -16.87
CA LYS A 161 -1.45 21.56 -17.14
C LYS A 161 -1.40 20.89 -18.52
N ASN A 162 -0.80 21.54 -19.52
CA ASN A 162 -0.70 21.03 -20.89
C ASN A 162 0.48 20.06 -21.09
N SER A 163 1.30 19.85 -20.06
CA SER A 163 2.40 18.88 -20.14
C SER A 163 1.89 17.45 -19.97
N ALA A 164 2.65 16.46 -20.45
CA ALA A 164 2.32 15.05 -20.25
C ALA A 164 2.15 14.69 -18.76
N ARG A 165 2.94 15.28 -17.87
CA ARG A 165 2.81 15.11 -16.40
C ARG A 165 1.55 15.78 -15.86
N GLY A 166 1.22 16.97 -16.36
CA GLY A 166 -0.03 17.66 -16.02
C GLY A 166 -1.25 16.82 -16.38
N ALA A 167 -1.27 16.23 -17.58
CA ALA A 167 -2.33 15.33 -18.02
C ALA A 167 -2.45 14.06 -17.15
N LEU A 168 -1.32 13.48 -16.73
CA LEU A 168 -1.31 12.36 -15.77
C LEU A 168 -1.90 12.76 -14.42
N LEU A 169 -1.55 13.95 -13.91
CA LEU A 169 -2.06 14.47 -12.65
C LEU A 169 -3.54 14.81 -12.70
N GLN A 170 -4.07 15.27 -13.83
CA GLN A 170 -5.51 15.51 -14.01
C GLN A 170 -6.33 14.22 -13.85
N GLN A 171 -5.78 13.10 -14.30
CA GLN A 171 -6.44 11.80 -14.17
C GLN A 171 -6.17 11.14 -12.80
N CYS A 172 -5.19 11.67 -12.05
CA CYS A 172 -4.75 11.15 -10.78
C CYS A 172 -5.81 11.38 -9.70
N LYS A 173 -6.22 10.31 -9.01
CA LYS A 173 -7.16 10.44 -7.86
C LYS A 173 -6.52 10.11 -6.53
N LEU A 174 -5.31 9.54 -6.55
CA LEU A 174 -4.52 9.30 -5.36
C LEU A 174 -3.03 9.53 -5.60
N ILE A 175 -2.42 10.27 -4.69
CA ILE A 175 -0.98 10.43 -4.59
C ILE A 175 -0.49 9.79 -3.28
N VAL A 176 0.51 8.92 -3.36
CA VAL A 176 1.20 8.36 -2.19
C VAL A 176 2.57 9.01 -2.10
N TRP A 177 2.85 9.69 -1.00
CA TRP A 177 4.13 10.33 -0.75
C TRP A 177 4.86 9.66 0.42
N ASN A 178 5.86 8.84 0.09
CA ASN A 178 6.71 8.17 1.07
C ASN A 178 7.83 9.09 1.59
N GLU A 179 8.22 8.90 2.86
CA GLU A 179 9.18 9.76 3.57
C GLU A 179 8.77 11.24 3.60
N CYS A 180 7.47 11.54 3.69
CA CYS A 180 6.98 12.93 3.65
C CYS A 180 7.54 13.80 4.78
N THR A 181 7.95 13.19 5.90
CA THR A 181 8.53 13.88 7.07
C THR A 181 9.88 14.52 6.78
N MET A 182 10.60 14.01 5.77
CA MET A 182 11.82 14.64 5.27
C MET A 182 11.55 15.88 4.39
N SER A 183 10.30 16.15 4.02
CA SER A 183 9.94 17.28 3.17
C SER A 183 9.50 18.49 4.00
N HIS A 184 9.87 19.68 3.54
CA HIS A 184 9.47 20.94 4.17
C HIS A 184 7.95 21.15 4.02
N LYS A 185 7.28 21.70 5.04
CA LYS A 185 5.83 22.03 5.01
C LYS A 185 5.41 22.77 3.74
N ARG A 186 6.22 23.72 3.30
CA ARG A 186 5.96 24.51 2.08
C ARG A 186 5.94 23.68 0.79
N ALA A 187 6.57 22.51 0.75
CA ALA A 187 6.46 21.58 -0.38
C ALA A 187 5.03 21.03 -0.50
N ILE A 188 4.40 20.72 0.63
CA ILE A 188 3.01 20.26 0.69
C ILE A 188 2.06 21.40 0.28
N GLU A 189 2.32 22.63 0.75
CA GLU A 189 1.53 23.81 0.34
C GLU A 189 1.69 24.13 -1.16
N ALA A 190 2.89 23.95 -1.72
CA ALA A 190 3.16 24.11 -3.14
C ALA A 190 2.46 23.03 -3.99
N LEU A 191 2.40 21.79 -3.48
CA LEU A 191 1.67 20.70 -4.11
C LEU A 191 0.16 20.98 -4.11
N ASP A 192 -0.40 21.43 -2.97
CA ASP A 192 -1.81 21.77 -2.85
C ASP A 192 -2.24 22.80 -3.91
N ARG A 193 -1.51 23.93 -4.00
CA ARG A 193 -1.74 24.96 -5.03
C ARG A 193 -1.65 24.41 -6.45
N CYS A 194 -0.66 23.55 -6.70
CA CYS A 194 -0.47 22.95 -8.01
C CYS A 194 -1.63 22.02 -8.41
N LEU A 195 -2.10 21.19 -7.49
CA LEU A 195 -3.21 20.29 -7.74
C LEU A 195 -4.52 21.06 -7.93
N GLN A 196 -4.73 22.13 -7.17
CA GLN A 196 -5.89 23.02 -7.36
C GLN A 196 -5.92 23.63 -8.78
N ASP A 197 -4.76 24.08 -9.29
CA ASP A 197 -4.64 24.63 -10.64
C ASP A 197 -4.80 23.55 -11.72
N ILE A 198 -4.11 22.41 -11.58
CA ILE A 198 -4.16 21.30 -12.56
C ILE A 198 -5.56 20.71 -12.68
N GLN A 199 -6.24 20.51 -11.54
CA GLN A 199 -7.60 19.95 -11.48
C GLN A 199 -8.70 20.99 -11.72
N ASN A 200 -8.34 22.28 -11.77
CA ASN A 200 -9.29 23.39 -11.80
C ASN A 200 -10.35 23.27 -10.69
N ASN A 201 -9.90 22.94 -9.48
CA ASN A 201 -10.75 22.63 -8.33
C ASN A 201 -10.15 23.27 -7.06
N PRO A 202 -10.83 24.24 -6.42
CA PRO A 202 -10.29 24.97 -5.28
C PRO A 202 -10.30 24.18 -3.96
N LYS A 203 -10.79 22.93 -3.96
CA LYS A 203 -10.74 22.06 -2.77
C LYS A 203 -9.29 21.71 -2.44
N LEU A 204 -9.05 21.37 -1.18
CA LEU A 204 -7.75 20.88 -0.71
C LEU A 204 -7.24 19.74 -1.63
N MET A 205 -5.98 19.85 -2.02
CA MET A 205 -5.27 19.01 -2.98
C MET A 205 -5.98 18.85 -4.33
N GLY A 206 -6.75 19.85 -4.77
CA GLY A 206 -7.53 19.77 -6.01
C GLY A 206 -8.61 18.68 -5.99
N GLY A 207 -8.98 18.18 -4.80
CA GLY A 207 -9.88 17.03 -4.63
C GLY A 207 -9.20 15.66 -4.82
N VAL A 208 -7.88 15.63 -5.03
CA VAL A 208 -7.08 14.39 -5.08
C VAL A 208 -6.81 13.92 -3.64
N VAL A 209 -6.93 12.61 -3.40
CA VAL A 209 -6.53 12.05 -2.11
C VAL A 209 -5.01 12.01 -2.04
N VAL A 210 -4.42 12.48 -0.94
CA VAL A 210 -2.96 12.43 -0.74
C VAL A 210 -2.67 11.65 0.53
N LEU A 211 -1.99 10.51 0.39
CA LEU A 211 -1.52 9.69 1.49
C LEU A 211 -0.07 10.06 1.79
N LEU A 212 0.16 10.64 2.97
CA LEU A 212 1.48 10.99 3.46
C LEU A 212 1.99 9.89 4.39
N ALA A 213 3.13 9.30 4.05
CA ALA A 213 3.76 8.23 4.82
C ALA A 213 5.19 8.63 5.22
N GLY A 214 5.60 8.28 6.43
CA GLY A 214 6.94 8.56 6.97
C GLY A 214 6.95 8.42 8.49
N ASP A 215 8.15 8.45 9.07
CA ASP A 215 8.32 8.46 10.53
C ASP A 215 8.23 9.90 11.07
N PHE A 216 7.31 10.12 12.01
CA PHE A 216 7.03 11.42 12.65
C PHE A 216 7.52 11.51 14.10
N ARG A 217 8.29 10.51 14.57
CA ARG A 217 8.83 10.47 15.94
C ARG A 217 9.83 11.57 16.25
#